data_AF-A0A933GCT6-F1
#
_entry.id   AF-A0A933GCT6-F1
#
_cell.length_a   1.000
_cell.length_b   1.000
_cell.length_c   1.000
_cell.angle_alpha   90.00
_cell.angle_beta   90.00
_cell.angle_gamma   90.00
#
_symmetry.space_group_name_H-M   'P 1'
#
loop_
_entity.id
_entity.type
_entity.pdbx_description
1 polymer ?
#
loop_
_entity_poly.entity_id
_entity_poly.type
_entity_poly.pdbx_seq_one_letter_code
_entity_poly.pdbx_strand_id
1 'polypeptide(L)'
;MLGQLLVVVVLALLGGTGAAAQERQRPPFNPVITSLSPSSGAPGAVVDAVLRGMDLAGGTIHISGIGVRVLDVSVQDPTTHFLRLYIDPGAPPGPRMLTITVTSQGITKVAATIFSVSP
;
A
#
# COMPACT_ATOMS: atom_id res chain seq x y z
N MET A 1 -27.08 64.68 7.93
CA MET A 1 -27.57 63.56 7.11
C MET A 1 -26.37 62.68 6.78
N LEU A 2 -26.57 61.37 6.94
CA LEU A 2 -25.58 60.30 6.97
C LEU A 2 -24.67 60.23 5.72
N GLY A 3 -23.49 59.62 5.87
CA GLY A 3 -22.75 59.10 4.72
C GLY A 3 -21.35 58.55 4.99
N GLN A 4 -21.19 57.63 5.96
CA GLN A 4 -19.98 56.79 6.07
C GLN A 4 -20.26 55.42 5.44
N LEU A 5 -19.47 55.01 4.43
CA LEU A 5 -19.09 53.61 4.10
C LEU A 5 -18.16 53.63 2.85
N LEU A 6 -16.84 53.50 3.02
CA LEU A 6 -16.08 52.23 2.93
C LEU A 6 -16.18 51.54 1.55
N VAL A 7 -15.18 51.72 0.67
CA VAL A 7 -14.91 50.79 -0.44
C VAL A 7 -13.40 50.58 -0.63
N VAL A 8 -12.94 49.51 0.03
CA VAL A 8 -11.93 48.51 -0.37
C VAL A 8 -10.54 49.02 -0.78
N VAL A 9 -9.65 49.02 0.21
CA VAL A 9 -8.20 48.85 0.03
C VAL A 9 -7.95 47.51 -0.66
N VAL A 10 -7.28 47.53 -1.82
CA VAL A 10 -6.74 46.33 -2.44
C VAL A 10 -5.60 45.83 -1.55
N LEU A 11 -5.87 44.83 -0.72
CA LEU A 11 -4.84 44.06 -0.04
C LEU A 11 -4.72 42.70 -0.75
N ALA A 12 -3.84 42.65 -1.75
CA ALA A 12 -3.34 41.36 -2.22
C ALA A 12 -2.40 40.82 -1.15
N LEU A 13 -2.79 39.77 -0.43
CA LEU A 13 -1.93 38.77 0.24
C LEU A 13 -2.82 37.77 1.00
N LEU A 14 -3.30 36.75 0.29
CA LEU A 14 -3.61 35.46 0.92
C LEU A 14 -2.93 34.39 0.10
N GLY A 15 -1.65 34.16 0.44
CA GLY A 15 -1.02 32.89 0.18
C GLY A 15 -1.87 31.78 0.78
N GLY A 16 -2.10 30.75 -0.01
CA GLY A 16 -2.91 29.61 0.35
C GLY A 16 -3.03 28.67 -0.83
N THR A 17 -1.88 28.15 -1.27
CA THR A 17 -1.77 27.08 -2.26
C THR A 17 -2.83 26.01 -1.98
N GLY A 18 -3.69 25.73 -2.95
CA GLY A 18 -4.85 24.83 -2.85
C GLY A 18 -4.58 23.38 -2.43
N ALA A 19 -3.36 23.05 -2.02
CA ALA A 19 -2.99 21.76 -1.42
C ALA A 19 -3.71 21.53 -0.07
N ALA A 20 -3.85 22.55 0.78
CA ALA A 20 -4.44 22.38 2.12
C ALA A 20 -5.97 22.13 2.12
N ALA A 21 -6.68 22.61 1.09
CA ALA A 21 -8.12 22.39 0.94
C ALA A 21 -8.42 20.98 0.40
N GLN A 22 -7.54 20.44 -0.45
CA GLN A 22 -7.69 19.11 -1.05
C GLN A 22 -7.29 17.99 -0.06
N GLU A 23 -6.41 18.30 0.89
CA GLU A 23 -6.01 17.44 2.02
C GLU A 23 -7.20 17.07 2.95
N ARG A 24 -8.21 17.95 3.08
CA ARG A 24 -9.35 17.72 3.98
C ARG A 24 -10.43 16.79 3.43
N GLN A 25 -10.39 16.43 2.15
CA GLN A 25 -11.51 15.78 1.45
C GLN A 25 -11.15 14.41 0.84
N ARG A 26 -9.87 13.97 0.86
CA ARG A 26 -9.54 12.64 0.33
C ARG A 26 -10.08 11.58 1.30
N PRO A 27 -10.88 10.60 0.84
CA PRO A 27 -11.36 9.52 1.69
C PRO A 27 -10.18 8.85 2.42
N PRO A 28 -10.34 8.49 3.71
CA PRO A 28 -9.30 7.76 4.42
C PRO A 28 -9.05 6.44 3.68
N PHE A 29 -7.80 6.22 3.26
CA PHE A 29 -7.42 4.96 2.64
C PHE A 29 -7.38 3.85 3.71
N ASN A 30 -7.74 2.63 3.33
CA ASN A 30 -7.62 1.47 4.20
C ASN A 30 -7.14 0.26 3.39
N PRO A 31 -5.83 -0.01 3.35
CA PRO A 31 -5.31 -1.17 2.64
C PRO A 31 -5.95 -2.44 3.19
N VAL A 32 -6.46 -3.29 2.31
CA VAL A 32 -7.02 -4.60 2.68
C VAL A 32 -6.54 -5.60 1.65
N ILE A 33 -5.96 -6.72 2.10
CA ILE A 33 -5.68 -7.86 1.22
C ILE A 33 -6.91 -8.77 1.26
N THR A 34 -7.46 -9.09 0.08
CA THR A 34 -8.61 -10.00 -0.05
C THR A 34 -8.19 -11.40 -0.48
N SER A 35 -7.10 -11.53 -1.24
CA SER A 35 -6.54 -12.85 -1.57
C SER A 35 -5.06 -12.79 -1.98
N LEU A 36 -4.40 -13.93 -1.84
CA LEU A 36 -3.09 -14.24 -2.38
C LEU A 36 -3.19 -15.62 -3.03
N SER A 37 -2.85 -15.75 -4.31
CA SER A 37 -2.96 -17.03 -5.02
C SER A 37 -1.83 -17.22 -6.04
N PRO A 38 -1.04 -18.30 -5.96
CA PRO A 38 -1.02 -19.29 -4.87
C PRO A 38 -0.61 -18.68 -3.53
N SER A 39 -1.16 -19.18 -2.42
CA SER A 39 -0.77 -18.80 -1.05
C SER A 39 0.22 -19.78 -0.42
N SER A 40 0.78 -20.72 -1.19
CA SER A 40 1.79 -21.66 -0.72
C SER A 40 2.73 -22.12 -1.83
N GLY A 41 3.85 -22.73 -1.44
CA GLY A 41 4.78 -23.39 -2.35
C GLY A 41 5.77 -24.30 -1.62
N ALA A 42 6.41 -25.18 -2.38
CA ALA A 42 7.42 -26.12 -1.89
C ALA A 42 8.82 -25.50 -1.80
N PRO A 43 9.69 -25.98 -0.91
CA PRO A 43 11.09 -25.58 -0.88
C PRO A 43 11.76 -25.71 -2.25
N GLY A 44 12.53 -24.70 -2.66
CA GLY A 44 13.21 -24.65 -3.95
C GLY A 44 12.34 -24.14 -5.11
N ALA A 45 11.04 -23.89 -4.90
CA ALA A 45 10.14 -23.40 -5.93
C ALA A 45 10.26 -21.89 -6.18
N VAL A 46 9.94 -21.49 -7.41
CA VAL A 46 9.55 -20.12 -7.76
C VAL A 46 8.05 -20.10 -7.90
N VAL A 47 7.38 -19.22 -7.15
CA VAL A 47 5.92 -19.08 -7.15
C VAL A 47 5.55 -17.71 -7.69
N ASP A 48 4.88 -17.70 -8.84
CA ASP A 48 4.25 -16.50 -9.38
C ASP A 48 2.86 -16.37 -8.76
N ALA A 49 2.71 -15.42 -7.84
CA ALA A 49 1.48 -15.21 -7.06
C ALA A 49 0.79 -13.90 -7.43
N VAL A 50 -0.53 -13.89 -7.34
CA VAL A 50 -1.36 -12.71 -7.51
C VAL A 50 -1.89 -12.28 -6.15
N LEU A 51 -1.52 -11.08 -5.72
CA LEU A 51 -2.05 -10.42 -4.54
C LEU A 51 -3.18 -9.48 -4.95
N ARG A 52 -4.37 -9.66 -4.36
CA ARG A 52 -5.55 -8.83 -4.60
C ARG A 52 -6.02 -8.13 -3.34
N GLY A 53 -6.61 -6.95 -3.50
CA GLY A 53 -7.07 -6.17 -2.37
C GLY A 53 -7.75 -4.85 -2.73
N MET A 54 -7.72 -3.92 -1.77
CA MET A 54 -8.21 -2.55 -1.88
C MET A 54 -7.14 -1.60 -1.34
N ASP A 55 -7.06 -0.39 -1.91
CA ASP A 55 -6.16 0.68 -1.46
C ASP A 55 -4.68 0.26 -1.32
N LEU A 56 -4.19 -0.57 -2.24
CA LEU A 56 -2.81 -1.09 -2.22
C LEU A 56 -1.81 -0.19 -2.96
N ALA A 57 -2.29 0.86 -3.64
CA ALA A 57 -1.44 1.74 -4.46
C ALA A 57 -0.28 2.35 -3.65
N GLY A 58 0.93 2.28 -4.21
CA GLY A 58 2.14 2.78 -3.57
C GLY A 58 2.58 1.95 -2.35
N GLY A 59 1.99 0.77 -2.15
CA GLY A 59 2.33 -0.12 -1.07
C GLY A 59 3.70 -0.78 -1.25
N THR A 60 4.44 -0.92 -0.15
CA THR A 60 5.68 -1.69 -0.10
C THR A 60 5.39 -3.07 0.47
N ILE A 61 5.81 -4.12 -0.24
CA ILE A 61 5.59 -5.51 0.17
C ILE A 61 6.82 -6.02 0.93
N HIS A 62 6.56 -6.70 2.04
CA HIS A 62 7.56 -7.41 2.82
C HIS A 62 7.05 -8.81 3.16
N ILE A 63 7.96 -9.78 3.20
CA ILE A 63 7.68 -11.13 3.68
C ILE A 63 8.58 -11.44 4.89
N SER A 64 7.94 -11.84 5.98
CA SER A 64 8.62 -12.20 7.22
C SER A 64 9.20 -13.62 7.17
N GLY A 65 10.03 -13.94 8.15
CA GLY A 65 10.61 -15.27 8.32
C GLY A 65 11.81 -15.54 7.42
N ILE A 66 12.36 -16.74 7.52
CA ILE A 66 13.53 -17.17 6.77
C ILE A 66 13.14 -18.01 5.55
N GLY A 67 13.98 -17.94 4.51
CA GLY A 67 13.90 -18.84 3.35
C GLY A 67 12.84 -18.49 2.31
N VAL A 68 12.16 -17.35 2.39
CA VAL A 68 11.29 -16.85 1.30
C VAL A 68 11.69 -15.44 0.94
N ARG A 69 11.84 -15.17 -0.36
CA ARG A 69 12.29 -13.89 -0.90
C ARG A 69 11.29 -13.39 -1.93
N VAL A 70 11.00 -12.10 -1.91
CA VAL A 70 10.30 -11.43 -3.02
C VAL A 70 11.35 -11.08 -4.06
N LEU A 71 11.30 -11.73 -5.22
CA LEU A 71 12.20 -11.47 -6.34
C LEU A 71 11.74 -10.26 -7.15
N ASP A 72 10.44 -10.15 -7.38
CA ASP A 72 9.84 -9.09 -8.16
C ASP A 72 8.43 -8.77 -7.68
N VAL A 73 8.03 -7.51 -7.87
CA VAL A 73 6.67 -7.01 -7.65
C VAL A 73 6.30 -6.12 -8.83
N SER A 74 5.29 -6.54 -9.59
CA SER A 74 4.70 -5.75 -10.66
C SER A 74 3.30 -5.29 -10.27
N VAL A 75 3.06 -3.98 -10.26
CA VAL A 75 1.78 -3.39 -9.91
C VAL A 75 0.94 -3.22 -11.16
N GLN A 76 -0.19 -3.92 -11.24
CA GLN A 76 -1.14 -3.73 -12.34
C GLN A 76 -2.04 -2.53 -12.07
N ASP A 77 -2.59 -2.45 -10.87
CA ASP A 77 -3.50 -1.39 -10.45
C ASP A 77 -3.55 -1.32 -8.90
N PRO A 78 -4.26 -0.34 -8.29
CA PRO A 78 -4.40 -0.20 -6.84
C PRO A 78 -4.99 -1.42 -6.09
N THR A 79 -5.49 -2.42 -6.80
CA THR A 79 -6.15 -3.62 -6.25
C THR A 79 -5.44 -4.92 -6.62
N THR A 80 -4.50 -4.92 -7.58
CA THR A 80 -3.86 -6.14 -8.11
C THR A 80 -2.35 -5.97 -8.24
N HIS A 81 -1.58 -6.84 -7.59
CA HIS A 81 -0.12 -6.89 -7.67
C HIS A 81 0.32 -8.31 -8.02
N PHE A 82 1.23 -8.44 -8.97
CA PHE A 82 1.91 -9.69 -9.31
C PHE A 82 3.20 -9.80 -8.52
N LEU A 83 3.41 -10.95 -7.88
CA LEU A 83 4.56 -11.24 -7.04
C LEU A 83 5.32 -12.42 -7.63
N ARG A 84 6.64 -12.34 -7.64
CA ARG A 84 7.50 -13.50 -7.89
C ARG A 84 8.22 -13.85 -6.61
N LEU A 85 7.88 -14.99 -6.02
CA LEU A 85 8.44 -15.44 -4.75
C LEU A 85 9.42 -16.59 -5.00
N TYR A 86 10.57 -16.55 -4.35
CA TYR A 86 11.51 -17.66 -4.33
C TYR A 86 11.56 -18.26 -2.92
N ILE A 87 11.41 -19.58 -2.86
CA ILE A 87 11.54 -20.35 -1.62
C ILE A 87 12.90 -21.05 -1.65
N ASP A 88 13.77 -20.71 -0.71
CA ASP A 88 15.07 -21.37 -0.57
C ASP A 88 14.85 -22.90 -0.36
N PRO A 89 15.68 -23.79 -0.94
CA PRO A 89 15.51 -25.24 -0.80
C PRO A 89 15.53 -25.77 0.65
N GLY A 90 16.16 -25.03 1.57
CA GLY A 90 16.20 -25.33 3.00
C GLY A 90 15.15 -24.60 3.84
N ALA A 91 14.16 -23.94 3.22
CA ALA A 91 13.15 -23.20 3.94
C ALA A 91 12.31 -24.14 4.84
N PRO A 92 12.24 -23.89 6.17
CA PRO A 92 11.41 -24.71 7.05
C PRO A 92 9.93 -24.57 6.70
N PRO A 93 9.15 -25.67 6.72
CA PRO A 93 7.70 -25.61 6.55
C PRO A 93 7.03 -24.65 7.53
N GLY A 94 5.93 -24.04 7.09
CA GLY A 94 5.08 -23.20 7.93
C GLY A 94 4.81 -21.81 7.36
N PRO A 95 4.10 -20.98 8.14
CA PRO A 95 3.60 -19.70 7.66
C PRO A 95 4.71 -18.65 7.55
N ARG A 96 4.52 -17.74 6.60
CA ARG A 96 5.28 -16.51 6.37
C ARG A 96 4.25 -15.40 6.22
N MET A 97 4.32 -14.41 7.12
CA MET A 97 3.45 -13.24 7.02
C MET A 97 3.95 -12.35 5.89
N LEU A 98 3.08 -12.10 4.91
CA LEU A 98 3.28 -11.11 3.86
C LEU A 98 2.50 -9.86 4.25
N THR A 99 3.19 -8.73 4.30
CA THR A 99 2.62 -7.43 4.63
C THR A 99 2.75 -6.47 3.46
N ILE A 100 1.74 -5.65 3.24
CA ILE A 100 1.83 -4.47 2.40
C ILE A 100 1.65 -3.23 3.26
N THR A 101 2.65 -2.36 3.24
CA THR A 101 2.67 -1.09 3.98
C THR A 101 2.40 0.05 3.02
N VAL A 102 1.30 0.77 3.24
CA VAL A 102 0.92 1.92 2.43
C VAL A 102 1.04 3.17 3.28
N THR A 103 1.81 4.15 2.81
CA THR A 103 1.94 5.46 3.45
C THR A 103 1.37 6.53 2.53
N SER A 104 0.40 7.28 3.01
CA SER A 104 -0.22 8.37 2.27
C SER A 104 -0.59 9.49 3.22
N GLN A 105 -0.25 10.73 2.88
CA GLN A 105 -0.54 11.91 3.70
C GLN A 105 -0.05 11.80 5.15
N GLY A 106 1.14 11.25 5.34
CA GLY A 106 1.74 11.07 6.66
C GLY A 106 1.08 9.99 7.53
N ILE A 107 0.05 9.30 7.03
CA ILE A 107 -0.57 8.15 7.70
C ILE A 107 0.00 6.87 7.07
N THR A 108 0.43 5.94 7.92
CA THR A 108 0.87 4.60 7.51
C THR A 108 -0.16 3.57 7.96
N LYS A 109 -0.55 2.68 7.04
CA LYS A 109 -1.41 1.53 7.31
C LYS A 109 -0.80 0.27 6.72
N VAL A 110 -1.13 -0.87 7.34
CA VAL A 110 -0.59 -2.18 6.96
C VAL A 110 -1.76 -3.13 6.73
N ALA A 111 -1.72 -3.88 5.63
CA ALA A 111 -2.50 -5.09 5.47
C ALA A 111 -1.57 -6.30 5.44
N ALA A 112 -2.08 -7.45 5.87
CA ALA A 112 -1.30 -8.68 5.94
C ALA A 112 -2.09 -9.88 5.41
N THR A 113 -1.35 -10.86 4.90
CA THR A 113 -1.85 -12.19 4.56
C THR A 113 -0.77 -13.22 4.86
N ILE A 114 -1.09 -14.50 4.73
CA ILE A 114 -0.17 -15.60 4.96
C ILE A 114 0.21 -16.26 3.64
N PHE A 115 1.51 -16.46 3.44
CA PHE A 115 2.09 -17.38 2.49
C PHE A 115 2.67 -18.59 3.24
N SER A 116 2.44 -19.81 2.82
CA SER A 116 2.90 -21.02 3.52
C SER A 116 3.98 -21.77 2.74
N VAL A 117 5.08 -22.11 3.40
CA VAL A 117 6.02 -23.11 2.89
C VAL A 117 5.45 -24.50 3.22
N SER A 118 5.13 -25.29 2.20
CA SER A 118 4.57 -26.64 2.33
C SER A 118 5.41 -27.62 1.53
N PRO A 119 5.98 -28.69 2.13
CA PRO A 119 6.65 -29.77 1.41
C PRO A 119 5.79 -30.41 0.33
#